data_AF-A0A8C9ZHD0-F1
#
_entry.id   AF-A0A8C9ZHD0-F1
#
_cell.length_a   1.000
_cell.length_b   1.000
_cell.length_c   1.000
_cell.angle_alpha   90.00
_cell.angle_beta   90.00
_cell.angle_gamma   90.00
#
_symmetry.space_group_name_H-M   'P 1'
#
loop_
_entity.id
_entity.type
_entity.pdbx_description
1 polymer ?
#
loop_
_entity_poly.entity_id
_entity_poly.type
_entity_poly.pdbx_seq_one_letter_code
_entity_poly.pdbx_strand_id
1 'polypeptide(L)'
;MAPGSLVAACRSLALSTWLLSFCFVHLLCLDFTVAEREEWYTAFVNITYVDPATSELRTEKTECGRYGEHSPKRDARGVVVLPAALHDRQACDPNTRFAVPVQAGAWVALIARGNCTYKDKIRHAAAHNASAVVIFNVGSGNVNDTITMPHSGN
;
A
#
# COMPACT_ATOMS: atom_id res chain seq x y z
N MET A 1 39.38 -40.38 47.72
CA MET A 1 38.60 -39.22 47.24
C MET A 1 38.85 -39.07 45.75
N ALA A 2 37.84 -39.28 44.92
CA ALA A 2 38.02 -39.53 43.49
C ALA A 2 38.21 -38.22 42.70
N PRO A 3 39.35 -38.01 42.02
CA PRO A 3 39.60 -36.81 41.20
C PRO A 3 38.72 -36.74 39.93
N GLY A 4 37.98 -37.81 39.60
CA GLY A 4 37.10 -37.86 38.43
C GLY A 4 35.83 -36.99 38.54
N SER A 5 35.39 -36.64 39.74
CA SER A 5 34.14 -35.89 39.95
C SER A 5 34.25 -34.42 39.54
N LEU A 6 35.41 -33.79 39.74
CA LEU A 6 35.65 -32.39 39.40
C LEU A 6 35.84 -32.20 37.89
N VAL A 7 36.54 -33.13 37.24
CA VAL A 7 36.75 -33.12 35.79
C VAL A 7 35.43 -33.33 35.04
N ALA A 8 34.58 -34.24 35.52
CA ALA A 8 33.25 -34.45 34.95
C ALA A 8 32.38 -33.20 35.08
N ALA A 9 32.34 -32.56 36.26
CA ALA A 9 31.58 -31.34 36.49
C ALA A 9 32.07 -30.17 35.60
N CYS A 10 33.39 -29.98 35.47
CA CYS A 10 33.97 -28.96 34.59
C CYS A 10 33.64 -29.21 33.11
N ARG A 11 33.62 -30.47 32.65
CA ARG A 11 33.21 -30.82 31.28
C ARG A 11 31.73 -30.55 31.06
N SER A 12 30.87 -30.84 32.03
CA SER A 12 29.43 -30.52 31.96
C SER A 12 29.17 -29.01 31.94
N LEU A 13 29.90 -28.24 32.75
CA LEU A 13 29.84 -26.77 32.75
C LEU A 13 30.31 -26.19 31.42
N ALA A 14 31.45 -26.66 30.89
CA ALA A 14 31.95 -26.23 29.59
C ALA A 14 30.97 -26.59 28.45
N LEU A 15 30.39 -27.80 28.46
CA LEU A 15 29.37 -28.17 27.47
C LEU A 15 28.13 -27.27 27.59
N SER A 16 27.69 -26.94 28.81
CA SER A 16 26.54 -26.07 29.03
C SER A 16 26.77 -24.64 28.54
N THR A 17 27.97 -24.09 28.76
CA THR A 17 28.31 -22.73 28.29
C THR A 17 28.45 -22.68 26.77
N TRP A 18 29.01 -23.73 26.16
CA TRP A 18 29.06 -23.87 24.71
C TRP A 18 27.66 -23.98 24.09
N LEU A 19 26.78 -24.80 24.67
CA LEU A 19 25.40 -24.93 24.21
C LEU A 19 24.63 -23.62 24.37
N LEU A 20 24.78 -22.92 25.50
CA LEU A 20 24.15 -21.62 25.71
C LEU A 20 24.66 -20.56 24.72
N SER A 21 25.97 -20.52 24.47
CA SER A 21 26.57 -19.61 23.48
C SER A 21 26.08 -19.92 22.07
N PHE A 22 26.01 -21.20 21.70
CA PHE A 22 25.49 -21.63 20.41
C PHE A 22 24.00 -21.28 20.25
N CYS A 23 23.18 -21.55 21.28
CA CYS A 23 21.78 -21.16 21.30
C CYS A 23 21.60 -19.64 21.18
N PHE A 24 22.41 -18.85 21.89
CA PHE A 24 22.35 -17.39 21.83
C PHE A 24 22.72 -16.86 20.45
N VAL A 25 23.77 -17.39 19.82
CA VAL A 25 24.15 -17.03 18.44
C VAL A 25 23.04 -17.43 17.44
N HIS A 26 22.44 -18.60 17.60
CA HIS A 26 21.32 -19.04 16.76
C HIS A 26 20.07 -18.17 16.93
N LEU A 27 19.72 -17.81 18.17
CA LEU A 27 18.61 -16.90 18.45
C LEU A 27 18.84 -15.54 17.81
N LEU A 28 20.03 -14.96 17.98
CA LEU A 28 20.40 -13.68 17.35
C LEU A 28 20.40 -13.76 15.81
N CYS A 29 20.84 -14.88 15.22
CA CYS A 29 20.78 -15.08 13.78
C CYS A 29 19.34 -15.24 13.28
N LEU A 30 18.45 -15.88 14.04
CA LEU A 30 17.03 -16.00 13.68
C LEU A 30 16.35 -14.63 13.70
N ASP A 31 16.60 -13.81 14.73
CA ASP A 31 16.04 -12.46 14.82
C ASP A 31 16.53 -11.53 13.70
N PHE A 32 17.79 -11.68 13.25
CA PHE A 32 18.35 -10.83 12.18
C PHE A 32 17.86 -11.20 10.77
N THR A 33 17.19 -12.35 10.60
CA THR A 33 16.67 -12.77 9.28
C THR A 33 15.22 -12.36 9.01
N VAL A 34 14.57 -11.68 9.95
CA VAL A 34 13.32 -10.96 9.68
C VAL A 34 13.65 -9.62 9.01
N ALA A 35 14.13 -9.69 7.78
CA ALA A 35 13.98 -8.56 6.88
C ALA A 35 12.50 -8.53 6.48
N GLU A 36 11.71 -7.64 7.08
CA GLU A 36 10.40 -7.32 6.52
C GLU A 36 10.63 -6.84 5.08
N ARG A 37 10.31 -7.70 4.12
CA ARG A 37 10.39 -7.35 2.72
C ARG A 37 9.25 -6.35 2.48
N GLU A 38 9.57 -5.06 2.48
CA GLU A 38 8.65 -4.04 1.96
C GLU A 38 8.44 -4.30 0.46
N GLU A 39 7.51 -5.20 0.14
CA GLU A 39 7.15 -5.51 -1.23
C GLU A 39 6.08 -4.53 -1.68
N TRP A 40 6.46 -3.65 -2.60
CA TRP A 40 5.56 -2.68 -3.19
C TRP A 40 5.60 -2.77 -4.71
N TYR A 41 4.46 -2.44 -5.31
CA TYR A 41 4.26 -2.51 -6.75
C TYR A 41 3.95 -1.11 -7.28
N THR A 42 4.74 -0.65 -8.23
CA THR A 42 4.40 0.54 -9.02
C THR A 42 3.18 0.28 -9.89
N ALA A 43 2.53 1.36 -10.28
CA ALA A 43 1.44 1.35 -11.23
C ALA A 43 1.78 2.25 -12.42
N PHE A 44 1.66 1.68 -13.63
CA PHE A 44 1.64 2.46 -14.85
C PHE A 44 0.26 3.09 -15.03
N VAL A 45 0.21 4.40 -15.11
CA VAL A 45 -1.00 5.18 -15.35
C VAL A 45 -0.98 5.65 -16.80
N ASN A 46 -2.04 5.32 -17.54
CA ASN A 46 -2.25 5.77 -18.91
C ASN A 46 -3.48 6.68 -18.93
N ILE A 47 -3.29 7.96 -19.22
CA ILE A 47 -4.34 8.98 -19.19
C ILE A 47 -4.59 9.49 -20.60
N THR A 48 -5.85 9.47 -21.02
CA THR A 48 -6.30 10.09 -22.26
C THR A 48 -7.17 11.28 -21.93
N TYR A 49 -6.86 12.45 -22.49
CA TYR A 49 -7.58 13.70 -22.24
C TYR A 49 -7.61 14.60 -23.48
N VAL A 50 -8.56 15.53 -23.52
CA VAL A 50 -8.59 16.59 -24.53
C VAL A 50 -7.77 17.76 -24.00
N ASP A 51 -6.72 18.12 -24.72
CA ASP A 51 -5.85 19.23 -24.38
C ASP A 51 -6.64 20.56 -24.42
N PRO A 52 -6.69 21.34 -23.32
CA PRO A 52 -7.46 22.58 -23.30
C PRO A 52 -6.89 23.68 -24.20
N ALA A 53 -5.60 23.64 -24.55
CA ALA A 53 -4.96 24.64 -25.40
C ALA A 53 -5.08 24.28 -26.89
N THR A 54 -4.92 23.00 -27.24
CA THR A 54 -4.90 22.55 -28.64
C THR A 54 -6.21 21.90 -29.10
N SER A 55 -7.11 21.53 -28.18
CA SER A 55 -8.31 20.73 -28.43
C SER A 55 -8.02 19.35 -29.05
N GLU A 56 -6.77 18.90 -29.04
CA GLU A 56 -6.37 17.59 -29.53
C GLU A 56 -6.53 16.52 -28.45
N LEU A 57 -6.82 15.29 -28.88
CA LEU A 57 -6.79 14.13 -27.99
C LEU A 57 -5.33 13.75 -27.70
N ARG A 58 -4.90 13.93 -26.45
CA ARG A 58 -3.59 13.51 -25.95
C ARG A 58 -3.72 12.22 -25.16
N THR A 59 -2.67 11.39 -25.19
CA THR A 59 -2.54 10.21 -24.34
C THR A 59 -1.13 10.16 -23.78
N GLU A 60 -1.04 9.99 -22.46
CA GLU A 60 0.22 10.01 -21.71
C GLU A 60 0.32 8.78 -20.82
N LYS A 61 1.47 8.11 -20.84
CA LYS A 61 1.76 6.96 -19.99
C LYS A 61 2.92 7.30 -19.04
N THR A 62 2.71 7.12 -17.75
CA THR A 62 3.71 7.40 -16.72
C THR A 62 3.69 6.34 -15.63
N GLU A 63 4.86 6.00 -15.09
CA GLU A 63 4.99 5.14 -13.91
C GLU A 63 5.01 6.03 -12.66
N CYS A 64 3.87 6.62 -12.33
CA CYS A 64 3.76 7.63 -11.28
C CYS A 64 2.92 7.18 -10.07
N GLY A 65 2.35 5.97 -10.10
CA GLY A 65 1.51 5.44 -9.03
C GLY A 65 2.14 4.26 -8.27
N ARG A 66 1.56 3.94 -7.11
CA ARG A 66 1.80 2.68 -6.39
C ARG A 66 0.47 2.02 -6.10
N TYR A 67 0.42 0.69 -6.20
CA TYR A 67 -0.74 -0.07 -5.76
C TYR A 67 -0.89 0.04 -4.23
N GLY A 68 -2.14 0.05 -3.76
CA GLY A 68 -2.43 -0.22 -2.36
C GLY A 68 -1.90 -1.59 -1.95
N GLU A 69 -1.53 -1.73 -0.68
CA GLU A 69 -0.90 -2.93 -0.12
C GLU A 69 -1.70 -4.20 -0.48
N HIS A 70 -2.99 -4.19 -0.14
CA HIS A 70 -3.94 -5.27 -0.41
C HIS A 70 -4.75 -5.07 -1.70
N SER A 71 -4.37 -4.09 -2.54
CA SER A 71 -5.04 -3.87 -3.83
C SER A 71 -4.69 -4.99 -4.81
N PRO A 72 -5.64 -5.51 -5.60
CA PRO A 72 -5.33 -6.44 -6.68
C PRO A 72 -4.36 -5.84 -7.69
N LYS A 73 -3.27 -6.57 -7.99
CA LYS A 73 -2.23 -6.15 -8.93
C LYS A 73 -2.61 -6.50 -10.37
N ARG A 74 -3.70 -5.91 -10.87
CA ARG A 74 -4.24 -6.12 -12.22
C ARG A 74 -4.71 -4.79 -12.82
N ASP A 75 -4.80 -4.76 -14.15
CA ASP A 75 -5.26 -3.58 -14.86
C ASP A 75 -6.72 -3.25 -14.55
N ALA A 76 -7.00 -1.95 -14.45
CA ALA A 76 -8.34 -1.39 -14.38
C ALA A 76 -8.41 -0.14 -15.26
N ARG A 77 -9.59 0.12 -15.84
CA ARG A 77 -9.82 1.27 -16.73
C ARG A 77 -11.22 1.82 -16.54
N GLY A 78 -11.41 3.07 -16.97
CA GLY A 78 -12.71 3.74 -16.97
C GLY A 78 -12.58 5.24 -17.09
N VAL A 79 -13.71 5.92 -17.26
CA VAL A 79 -13.77 7.38 -17.21
C VAL A 79 -13.39 7.85 -15.80
N VAL A 80 -12.50 8.83 -15.69
CA VAL A 80 -12.11 9.38 -14.39
C VAL A 80 -13.20 10.30 -13.86
N VAL A 81 -13.70 10.05 -12.65
CA VAL A 81 -14.81 10.80 -12.04
C VAL A 81 -14.40 11.26 -10.65
N LEU A 82 -14.72 12.51 -10.36
CA LEU A 82 -14.53 13.12 -9.04
C LEU A 82 -15.83 13.11 -8.24
N PRO A 83 -15.76 13.20 -6.89
CA PRO A 83 -16.91 13.55 -6.07
C PRO A 83 -17.63 14.80 -6.62
N ALA A 84 -18.96 14.75 -6.64
CA ALA A 84 -19.80 15.77 -7.27
C ALA A 84 -19.71 17.12 -6.55
N ALA A 85 -19.59 17.11 -5.22
CA ALA A 85 -19.44 18.31 -4.41
C ALA A 85 -17.97 18.63 -4.11
N LEU A 86 -17.61 19.91 -4.13
CA LEU A 86 -16.25 20.38 -3.85
C LEU A 86 -15.80 20.09 -2.41
N HIS A 87 -16.72 20.03 -1.45
CA HIS A 87 -16.38 19.69 -0.06
C HIS A 87 -16.19 18.17 0.15
N ASP A 88 -16.67 17.35 -0.79
CA ASP A 88 -16.60 15.89 -0.72
C ASP A 88 -15.41 15.31 -1.48
N ARG A 89 -14.42 16.12 -1.87
CA ARG A 89 -13.25 15.67 -2.67
C ARG A 89 -12.48 14.53 -2.01
N GLN A 90 -12.59 14.38 -0.69
CA GLN A 90 -11.95 13.32 0.09
C GLN A 90 -12.85 12.08 0.28
N ALA A 91 -14.10 12.11 -0.14
CA ALA A 91 -15.06 10.99 -0.07
C ALA A 91 -15.14 10.32 1.31
N CYS A 92 -15.19 11.12 2.38
CA CYS A 92 -15.27 10.61 3.74
C CYS A 92 -16.70 10.32 4.20
N ASP A 93 -17.70 10.95 3.58
CA ASP A 93 -19.11 10.61 3.81
C ASP A 93 -19.49 9.37 2.97
N PRO A 94 -20.09 8.31 3.56
CA PRO A 94 -20.59 7.17 2.79
C PRO A 94 -21.65 7.52 1.73
N ASN A 95 -22.29 8.68 1.85
CA ASN A 95 -23.28 9.20 0.89
C ASN A 95 -22.64 10.11 -0.18
N THR A 96 -21.31 10.22 -0.20
CA THR A 96 -20.58 11.00 -1.22
C THR A 96 -21.01 10.56 -2.61
N ARG A 97 -21.57 11.49 -3.38
CA ARG A 97 -22.04 11.20 -4.75
C ARG A 97 -20.92 11.42 -5.76
N PHE A 98 -20.89 10.56 -6.78
CA PHE A 98 -20.00 10.69 -7.93
C PHE A 98 -20.82 10.99 -9.17
N ALA A 99 -20.40 11.99 -9.95
CA ALA A 99 -21.08 12.40 -11.18
C ALA A 99 -20.69 11.48 -12.35
N VAL A 100 -21.01 10.18 -12.23
CA VAL A 100 -20.64 9.16 -13.21
C VAL A 100 -21.49 9.31 -14.48
N PRO A 101 -20.88 9.48 -15.67
CA PRO A 101 -21.63 9.55 -16.91
C PRO A 101 -22.39 8.24 -17.17
N VAL A 102 -23.66 8.34 -17.61
CA VAL A 102 -24.54 7.19 -17.82
C VAL A 102 -23.94 6.19 -18.83
N GLN A 103 -23.23 6.67 -19.84
CA GLN A 103 -22.60 5.82 -20.87
C GLN A 103 -21.17 5.36 -20.51
N ALA A 104 -20.64 5.66 -19.32
CA ALA A 104 -19.22 5.42 -19.01
C ALA A 104 -18.82 3.94 -19.04
N GLY A 105 -19.77 3.00 -18.85
CA GLY A 105 -19.51 1.56 -18.75
C GLY A 105 -18.72 1.21 -17.48
N ALA A 106 -17.43 1.57 -17.45
CA ALA A 106 -16.57 1.51 -16.27
C ALA A 106 -16.01 2.90 -15.94
N TRP A 107 -15.79 3.17 -14.66
CA TRP A 107 -15.30 4.48 -14.20
C TRP A 107 -14.32 4.32 -13.04
N VAL A 108 -13.38 5.26 -12.94
CA VAL A 108 -12.34 5.29 -11.92
C VAL A 108 -12.58 6.49 -11.01
N ALA A 109 -12.66 6.26 -9.71
CA ALA A 109 -12.84 7.32 -8.73
C ALA A 109 -11.51 8.05 -8.48
N LEU A 110 -11.50 9.37 -8.61
CA LEU A 110 -10.36 10.22 -8.26
C LEU A 110 -10.65 10.95 -6.95
N ILE A 111 -9.92 10.63 -5.89
CA ILE A 111 -10.21 11.06 -4.51
C ILE A 111 -8.97 11.72 -3.88
N ALA A 112 -9.17 12.84 -3.20
CA ALA A 112 -8.09 13.52 -2.47
C ALA A 112 -7.72 12.77 -1.18
N ARG A 113 -6.43 12.77 -0.85
CA ARG A 113 -5.93 12.30 0.45
C ARG A 113 -6.47 13.17 1.61
N GLY A 114 -6.61 12.58 2.79
CA GLY A 114 -6.92 13.28 4.05
C GLY A 114 -8.29 12.99 4.64
N ASN A 115 -8.54 13.52 5.85
CA ASN A 115 -9.76 13.48 6.68
C ASN A 115 -10.30 12.11 7.13
N CYS A 116 -10.10 11.05 6.36
CA CYS A 116 -10.54 9.69 6.69
C CYS A 116 -9.54 8.67 6.14
N THR A 117 -9.74 7.40 6.48
CA THR A 117 -8.80 6.33 6.10
C THR A 117 -8.85 6.01 4.60
N TYR A 118 -7.79 5.40 4.07
CA TYR A 118 -7.80 4.87 2.71
C TYR A 118 -8.90 3.83 2.51
N LYS A 119 -9.15 3.01 3.53
CA LYS A 119 -10.21 2.00 3.51
C LYS A 119 -11.59 2.63 3.31
N ASP A 120 -11.91 3.71 4.01
CA ASP A 120 -13.20 4.39 3.89
C ASP A 120 -13.40 4.93 2.46
N LYS A 121 -12.38 5.63 1.93
CA LYS A 121 -12.38 6.16 0.56
C LYS A 121 -12.62 5.06 -0.47
N ILE A 122 -11.87 3.96 -0.36
CA ILE A 122 -11.98 2.81 -1.27
C ILE A 122 -13.38 2.19 -1.16
N ARG A 123 -13.89 2.00 0.07
CA ARG A 123 -15.20 1.41 0.33
C ARG A 123 -16.34 2.27 -0.21
N HIS A 124 -16.29 3.58 -0.03
CA HIS A 124 -17.33 4.49 -0.51
C HIS A 124 -17.36 4.49 -2.05
N ALA A 125 -16.21 4.59 -2.71
CA ALA A 125 -16.15 4.49 -4.17
C ALA A 125 -16.63 3.13 -4.70
N ALA A 126 -16.24 2.03 -4.05
CA ALA A 126 -16.66 0.68 -4.41
C ALA A 126 -18.19 0.49 -4.25
N ALA A 127 -18.81 1.11 -3.23
CA ALA A 127 -20.27 1.11 -3.06
C ALA A 127 -21.02 1.81 -4.21
N HIS A 128 -20.33 2.67 -4.97
CA HIS A 128 -20.83 3.30 -6.19
C HIS A 128 -20.39 2.60 -7.48
N ASN A 129 -19.88 1.36 -7.38
CA ASN A 129 -19.42 0.53 -8.51
C ASN A 129 -18.23 1.12 -9.28
N ALA A 130 -17.31 1.81 -8.60
CA ALA A 130 -16.03 2.20 -9.20
C ALA A 130 -15.22 0.95 -9.60
N SER A 131 -14.62 0.94 -10.78
CA SER A 131 -13.74 -0.15 -11.24
C SER A 131 -12.34 -0.07 -10.61
N ALA A 132 -11.91 1.14 -10.25
CA ALA A 132 -10.70 1.42 -9.50
C ALA A 132 -10.81 2.75 -8.75
N VAL A 133 -9.88 2.97 -7.82
CA VAL A 133 -9.79 4.18 -7.01
C VAL A 133 -8.36 4.71 -7.08
N VAL A 134 -8.21 5.97 -7.48
CA VAL A 134 -6.95 6.71 -7.48
C VAL A 134 -7.02 7.75 -6.38
N ILE A 135 -6.10 7.64 -5.41
CA ILE A 135 -5.99 8.60 -4.30
C ILE A 135 -4.77 9.48 -4.53
N PHE A 136 -4.99 10.77 -4.79
CA PHE A 136 -3.93 11.71 -5.12
C PHE A 136 -3.51 12.56 -3.93
N ASN A 137 -2.24 12.97 -3.93
CA ASN A 137 -1.56 13.57 -2.78
C ASN A 137 -1.22 15.07 -2.97
N VAL A 138 -1.93 15.76 -3.88
CA VAL A 138 -1.70 17.19 -4.17
C VAL A 138 -2.00 18.01 -2.91
N GLY A 139 -1.01 18.77 -2.42
CA GLY A 139 -1.11 19.60 -1.20
C GLY A 139 -0.46 19.01 0.06
N SER A 140 0.14 17.81 -0.01
CA SER A 140 1.03 17.33 1.05
C SER A 140 2.46 17.88 0.88
N GLY A 141 3.23 17.97 1.97
CA GLY A 141 4.59 18.55 1.96
C GLY A 141 5.56 17.90 0.96
N ASN A 142 5.30 16.65 0.53
CA ASN A 142 6.04 15.95 -0.52
C ASN A 142 5.09 15.61 -1.69
N VAL A 143 4.98 16.53 -2.65
CA VAL A 143 4.12 16.39 -3.84
C VAL A 143 4.55 15.23 -4.77
N ASN A 144 5.82 14.81 -4.69
CA ASN A 144 6.39 13.77 -5.56
C ASN A 144 6.37 12.36 -4.96
N ASP A 145 5.97 12.20 -3.69
CA ASP A 145 6.04 10.91 -3.03
C ASP A 145 4.72 10.15 -3.17
N THR A 146 4.81 8.95 -3.76
CA THR A 146 3.77 7.94 -3.66
C THR A 146 4.13 6.92 -2.59
N ILE A 147 3.16 6.64 -1.71
CA ILE A 147 3.28 5.64 -0.66
C ILE A 147 2.38 4.44 -0.98
N THR A 148 2.80 3.25 -0.56
CA THR A 148 1.91 2.09 -0.53
C THR A 148 0.83 2.37 0.51
N MET A 149 -0.43 2.42 0.09
CA MET A 149 -1.54 2.69 1.01
C MET A 149 -1.89 1.43 1.80
N PRO A 150 -1.78 1.45 3.15
CA PRO A 150 -2.29 0.36 3.97
C PRO A 150 -3.81 0.46 4.01
N HIS A 151 -4.47 -0.61 3.60
CA HIS A 151 -5.91 -0.79 3.75
C HIS A 151 -6.17 -2.28 3.91
N SER A 152 -6.96 -2.70 4.90
CA SER A 152 -7.39 -4.10 4.94
C SER A 152 -8.18 -4.40 3.66
N GLY A 153 -7.83 -5.49 2.97
CA GLY A 153 -8.65 -6.02 1.90
C GLY A 153 -10.06 -6.32 2.42
N ASN A 154 -11.06 -6.05 1.60
CA ASN A 154 -12.41 -6.57 1.76
C ASN A 154 -12.73 -7.37 0.51
#